data_AF-A0A958PR87-F1
#
_entry.id   AF-A0A958PR87-F1
#
_cell.length_a   1.000
_cell.length_b   1.000
_cell.length_c   1.000
_cell.angle_alpha   90.00
_cell.angle_beta   90.00
_cell.angle_gamma   90.00
#
_symmetry.space_group_name_H-M   'P 1'
#
loop_
_entity.id
_entity.type
_entity.pdbx_description
1 polymer ?
#
loop_
_entity_poly.entity_id
_entity_poly.type
_entity_poly.pdbx_seq_one_letter_code
_entity_poly.pdbx_strand_id
1 'polypeptide(L)' 'IPEGIEISVDKNTTVNITGYNKEVVGQVAAKIRSFRPPEPYLGKGIRYSDEVIRRKAG' A
#
# COMPACT_ATOMS: atom_id res chain seq x y z
N ILE A 1 4.92 11.19 -10.93
CA ILE A 1 3.59 10.94 -10.32
C ILE A 1 2.59 11.16 -11.44
N PRO A 2 1.68 10.21 -11.74
CA PRO A 2 0.67 10.41 -12.78
C PRO A 2 -0.16 11.65 -12.47
N GLU A 3 -0.53 12.42 -13.49
CA GLU A 3 -1.38 13.59 -13.30
C GLU A 3 -2.70 13.19 -12.64
N GLY A 4 -3.17 13.96 -11.66
CA GLY A 4 -4.42 13.72 -10.95
C GLY A 4 -4.37 12.67 -9.85
N ILE A 5 -3.17 12.29 -9.37
CA ILE A 5 -2.99 11.52 -8.14
C ILE A 5 -2.29 12.37 -7.08
N GLU A 6 -2.94 12.50 -5.93
CA GLU A 6 -2.39 13.08 -4.73
C GLU A 6 -1.97 11.97 -3.76
N ILE A 7 -0.79 12.14 -3.16
CA ILE A 7 -0.27 11.22 -2.16
C ILE A 7 -0.08 12.03 -0.89
N SER A 8 -0.87 11.71 0.14
CA SER A 8 -0.78 12.32 1.45
C SER A 8 -0.20 11.32 2.46
N VAL A 9 0.54 11.85 3.44
CA VAL A 9 1.14 11.06 4.51
C VAL A 9 0.54 11.55 5.82
N ASP A 10 -0.53 10.89 6.28
CA ASP A 10 -1.21 11.25 7.54
C ASP A 10 -0.36 10.89 8.77
N LYS A 11 0.34 9.76 8.70
CA LYS A 11 1.23 9.25 9.76
C LYS A 11 2.48 8.68 9.12
N ASN A 12 3.57 8.60 9.87
CA ASN A 12 4.83 8.00 9.39
C ASN A 12 4.65 6.55 8.87
N THR A 13 3.58 5.87 9.27
CA THR A 13 3.25 4.49 8.85
C THR A 13 2.02 4.40 7.93
N THR A 14 1.37 5.50 7.57
CA THR A 14 0.11 5.52 6.81
C THR A 14 0.22 6.48 5.65
N VAL A 15 0.07 5.96 4.43
CA VAL A 15 0.11 6.71 3.18
C VAL A 15 -1.25 6.58 2.50
N ASN A 16 -1.88 7.72 2.22
CA ASN A 16 -3.15 7.80 1.54
C ASN A 16 -2.93 8.25 0.09
N ILE A 17 -3.58 7.56 -0.84
CA ILE A 17 -3.49 7.82 -2.28
C ILE A 17 -4.89 8.17 -2.75
N THR A 18 -5.08 9.41 -3.18
CA THR A 18 -6.34 9.93 -3.71
C THR A 18 -6.16 10.29 -5.18
N GLY A 19 -7.21 10.18 -5.98
CA GLY A 19 -7.13 10.54 -7.38
C GLY A 19 -8.44 10.34 -8.13
N TYR A 20 -8.50 10.88 -9.34
CA TYR A 20 -9.71 10.86 -10.17
C TYR A 20 -10.00 9.48 -10.78
N ASN A 21 -8.97 8.71 -11.13
CA ASN A 21 -9.11 7.41 -11.79
C ASN A 21 -8.69 6.27 -10.86
N LYS A 22 -9.65 5.37 -10.60
CA LYS A 22 -9.47 4.18 -9.74
C LYS A 22 -8.41 3.21 -10.25
N GLU A 23 -8.25 3.08 -11.57
CA GLU A 23 -7.23 2.20 -12.17
C GLU A 23 -5.82 2.70 -11.86
N VAL A 24 -5.57 3.99 -12.08
CA VAL A 24 -4.26 4.60 -11.85
C VAL A 24 -3.94 4.63 -10.35
N VAL A 25 -4.93 4.93 -9.50
CA VAL A 25 -4.79 4.84 -8.03
C VAL A 25 -4.40 3.43 -7.61
N GLY A 26 -5.08 2.40 -8.13
CA GLY A 26 -4.76 1.00 -7.86
C GLY A 26 -3.35 0.61 -8.34
N GLN A 27 -2.95 1.05 -9.53
CA GLN A 27 -1.63 0.79 -10.10
C GLN A 27 -0.51 1.41 -9.25
N VAL A 28 -0.68 2.65 -8.80
CA VAL A 28 0.28 3.33 -7.93
C VAL A 28 0.35 2.63 -6.57
N ALA A 29 -0.78 2.28 -5.98
CA ALA A 29 -0.82 1.58 -4.70
C ALA A 29 -0.16 0.19 -4.78
N ALA A 30 -0.41 -0.56 -5.87
CA ALA A 30 0.24 -1.84 -6.13
C ALA A 30 1.76 -1.70 -6.32
N LYS A 31 2.20 -0.65 -7.04
CA LYS A 31 3.62 -0.33 -7.20
C LYS A 31 4.27 -0.06 -5.85
N ILE A 32 3.64 0.72 -4.97
CA ILE A 32 4.13 0.99 -3.61
C ILE A 32 4.24 -0.31 -2.79
N ARG A 33 3.21 -1.17 -2.81
CA ARG A 33 3.23 -2.47 -2.13
C ARG A 33 4.37 -3.39 -2.60
N SER A 34 4.74 -3.32 -3.88
CA SER A 34 5.80 -4.16 -4.45
C SER A 34 7.20 -3.87 -3.91
N PHE A 35 7.47 -2.66 -3.40
CA PHE A 35 8.79 -2.31 -2.85
C PHE A 35 9.14 -3.09 -1.59
N ARG A 36 8.15 -3.37 -0.74
CA ARG A 36 8.34 -4.16 0.48
C ARG A 36 7.05 -4.94 0.77
N PRO A 37 6.84 -6.09 0.13
CA PRO A 37 5.66 -6.90 0.38
C PRO A 37 5.63 -7.36 1.84
N PRO A 38 4.43 -7.61 2.40
CA PRO A 38 4.30 -8.04 3.77
C PRO A 38 4.85 -9.45 3.97
N GLU A 39 5.70 -9.61 4.97
CA GLU A 39 6.31 -10.92 5.29
C GLU A 39 5.29 -11.90 5.90
N PRO A 40 5.37 -13.21 5.60
CA PRO A 40 4.42 -14.21 6.07
C PRO A 40 4.56 -14.56 7.56
N TYR A 41 5.55 -14.04 8.29
CA TYR A 41 5.73 -14.35 9.71
C TYR A 41 5.26 -13.17 10.57
N LEU A 42 6.01 -12.06 10.53
CA LEU A 42 5.75 -10.87 11.33
C LEU A 42 4.79 -9.87 10.66
N GLY A 43 4.41 -10.09 9.40
CA GLY A 43 3.56 -9.15 8.65
C GLY A 43 4.21 -7.78 8.42
N LYS A 44 5.54 -7.67 8.55
CA LYS A 44 6.26 -6.42 8.32
C LYS A 44 6.31 -6.14 6.83
N GLY A 45 6.03 -4.90 6.45
CA GLY A 45 6.01 -4.46 5.06
C GLY A 45 4.87 -3.47 4.80
N ILE A 46 4.64 -3.19 3.53
CA ILE A 46 3.56 -2.34 3.04
C ILE A 46 2.34 -3.22 2.78
N ARG A 47 1.21 -2.86 3.36
CA ARG A 47 -0.06 -3.56 3.20
C ARG A 47 -1.17 -2.54 2.98
N TYR A 48 -2.27 -2.97 2.37
CA TYR A 48 -3.50 -2.16 2.40
C TYR A 48 -4.08 -2.15 3.81
N SER A 49 -4.90 -1.13 4.11
CA SER A 49 -5.53 -0.96 5.43
C SER A 49 -6.31 -2.20 5.87
N ASP A 50 -6.97 -2.85 4.91
CA ASP A 50 -7.92 -3.92 5.16
C ASP A 50 -7.33 -5.30 4.80
N GLU A 51 -6.05 -5.36 4.43
CA GLU A 51 -5.38 -6.59 3.98
C GLU A 51 -5.02 -7.49 5.16
N VAL A 52 -5.58 -8.71 5.16
CA VAL A 52 -5.25 -9.77 6.12
C VAL A 52 -4.14 -10.65 5.54
N ILE A 53 -2.94 -10.53 6.13
CA ILE A 53 -1.78 -11.32 5.74
C ILE A 53 -1.86 -12.70 6.41
N ARG A 54 -1.80 -13.77 5.61
CA ARG A 54 -1.71 -15.14 6.14
C ARG A 54 -0.37 -15.32 6.84
N ARG A 55 -0.42 -15.53 8.15
CA ARG A 55 0.78 -15.78 8.94
C ARG A 55 1.11 -17.27 8.97
N LYS A 56 2.38 -17.62 8.84
CA LYS A 56 2.90 -18.96 9.11
C LYS A 56 3.48 -18.96 10.52
N ALA A 57 3.34 -20.10 11.21
CA ALA A 57 4.07 -20.34 12.44
C ALA A 57 5.56 -20.40 12.08
N GLY A 58 6.33 -19.46 12.64
CA GLY A 58 7.78 -19.51 12.69
C GLY A 58 8.20 -20.12 14.03
#